data_AF-A0A815AEJ9-F1
#
_entry.id   AF-A0A815AEJ9-F1
#
_cell.length_a   1.000
_cell.length_b   1.000
_cell.length_c   1.000
_cell.angle_alpha   90.00
_cell.angle_beta   90.00
_cell.angle_gamma   90.00
#
_symmetry.space_group_name_H-M   'P 1'
#
loop_
_entity.id
_entity.type
_entity.pdbx_description
1 polymer ?
#
loop_
_entity_poly.entity_id
_entity_poly.type
_entity_poly.pdbx_seq_one_letter_code
_entity_poly.pdbx_strand_id
1 'polypeptide(L)'
;MFIENPTEPATVKLELENIQIRDQLLQCEYMYIAGNLCFISKFQTIREPVQCMNCYRFNHVTLVCKSEQYCISCGDTKDCTSTVFKCVSCGQNHRADNKDCIKYQELIEKLKQQQHNE
;
A
#
# COMPACT_ATOMS: atom_id res chain seq x y z
N MET A 1 26.76 17.65 -13.28
CA MET A 1 25.82 17.14 -12.28
C MET A 1 25.37 15.77 -12.77
N PHE A 2 25.96 14.71 -12.23
CA PHE A 2 25.61 13.34 -12.61
C PHE A 2 24.33 13.01 -11.86
N ILE A 3 23.25 12.74 -12.60
CA ILE A 3 22.04 12.17 -11.98
C ILE A 3 22.37 10.69 -11.78
N GLU A 4 22.58 10.30 -10.52
CA GLU A 4 22.67 8.90 -10.14
C GLU A 4 21.41 8.18 -10.66
N ASN A 5 21.58 6.99 -11.25
CA ASN A 5 20.45 6.19 -11.74
C ASN A 5 19.43 6.05 -10.60
N PRO A 6 18.19 6.55 -10.77
CA PRO A 6 17.19 6.44 -9.72
C PRO A 6 16.95 4.96 -9.41
N THR A 7 16.98 4.62 -8.13
CA THR A 7 16.76 3.26 -7.61
C THR A 7 15.36 2.72 -7.89
N GLU A 8 14.43 3.58 -8.35
CA GLU A 8 13.10 3.22 -8.82
C GLU A 8 12.82 3.89 -10.18
N PRO A 9 12.23 3.18 -11.15
CA PRO A 9 11.86 3.78 -12.42
C PRO A 9 10.78 4.86 -12.20
N ALA A 10 10.97 6.03 -12.80
CA ALA A 10 9.90 7.03 -12.86
C ALA A 10 8.72 6.45 -13.64
N THR A 11 7.51 6.48 -13.07
CA THR A 11 6.28 5.98 -13.69
C THR A 11 5.36 7.12 -14.07
N VAL A 12 4.61 6.94 -15.15
CA VAL A 12 3.58 7.89 -15.61
C VAL A 12 2.24 7.15 -15.69
N LYS A 13 1.19 7.75 -15.14
CA LYS A 13 -0.18 7.23 -15.28
C LYS A 13 -0.76 7.72 -16.61
N LEU A 14 -1.16 6.79 -17.46
CA LEU A 14 -1.91 7.09 -18.68
C LEU A 14 -3.40 6.90 -18.40
N GLU A 15 -4.15 8.00 -18.48
CA GLU A 15 -5.62 7.96 -18.45
C GLU A 15 -6.11 7.92 -19.89
N LEU A 16 -6.83 6.85 -20.25
CA LEU A 16 -7.35 6.62 -21.58
C LEU A 16 -8.87 6.60 -21.53
N GLU A 17 -9.51 7.39 -22.39
CA GLU A 17 -10.97 7.44 -22.49
C GLU A 17 -11.56 6.18 -23.13
N ASN A 18 -10.76 5.48 -23.96
CA ASN A 18 -11.19 4.29 -24.68
C ASN A 18 -10.59 3.02 -24.06
N ILE A 19 -11.48 2.16 -23.55
CA ILE A 19 -11.14 0.90 -22.91
C ILE A 19 -10.48 -0.12 -23.85
N GLN A 20 -10.83 -0.11 -25.14
CA GLN A 20 -10.28 -1.02 -26.14
C GLN A 20 -8.82 -0.66 -26.45
N ILE A 21 -8.52 0.64 -26.53
CA ILE A 21 -7.14 1.14 -26.73
C ILE A 21 -6.29 0.79 -25.50
N ARG A 22 -6.85 0.94 -24.28
CA ARG A 22 -6.18 0.50 -23.05
C ARG A 22 -5.80 -0.99 -23.13
N ASP A 23 -6.73 -1.85 -23.51
CA ASP A 23 -6.50 -3.30 -23.55
C ASP A 23 -5.48 -3.69 -24.64
N GLN A 24 -5.53 -3.04 -25.80
CA GLN A 24 -4.52 -3.21 -26.85
C GLN A 24 -3.12 -2.80 -26.38
N LEU A 25 -3.00 -1.65 -25.70
CA LEU A 25 -1.72 -1.20 -25.16
C LEU A 25 -1.17 -2.15 -24.08
N LEU A 26 -2.03 -2.70 -23.22
CA LEU A 26 -1.63 -3.71 -22.25
C LEU A 26 -1.16 -5.00 -22.92
N GLN A 27 -1.71 -5.38 -24.08
CA GLN A 27 -1.26 -6.54 -24.86
C GLN A 27 0.05 -6.28 -25.60
N CYS A 28 0.32 -5.04 -26.03
CA CYS A 28 1.58 -4.68 -26.69
C CYS A 28 2.78 -4.61 -25.73
N GLU A 29 2.54 -4.53 -24.41
CA GLU A 29 3.55 -4.45 -23.32
C GLU A 29 4.49 -3.22 -23.36
N TYR A 30 4.49 -2.45 -24.44
CA TYR A 30 5.28 -1.23 -24.59
C TYR A 30 4.63 -0.21 -25.53
N MET A 31 5.06 1.05 -25.43
CA MET A 31 4.80 2.10 -26.41
C MET A 31 6.00 3.02 -26.57
N TYR A 32 5.96 3.88 -27.59
CA TYR A 32 6.93 4.96 -27.75
C TYR A 32 6.33 6.27 -27.27
N ILE A 33 7.05 6.97 -26.39
CA ILE A 33 6.73 8.34 -26.00
C ILE A 33 7.92 9.22 -26.40
N ALA A 34 7.69 10.17 -27.30
CA ALA A 34 8.74 11.03 -27.86
C ALA A 34 9.97 10.25 -28.37
N GLY A 35 9.74 9.09 -29.00
CA GLY A 35 10.79 8.22 -29.54
C GLY A 35 11.49 7.31 -28.52
N ASN A 36 11.12 7.37 -27.24
CA ASN A 36 11.68 6.51 -26.19
C ASN A 36 10.75 5.32 -25.91
N LEU A 37 11.33 4.13 -25.81
CA LEU A 37 10.60 2.92 -25.44
C LEU A 37 10.17 2.98 -23.98
N CYS A 38 8.87 2.83 -23.74
CA CYS A 38 8.27 2.82 -22.41
C CYS A 38 7.52 1.51 -22.22
N PHE A 39 7.83 0.78 -21.16
CA PHE A 39 7.10 -0.43 -20.78
C PHE A 39 5.73 -0.06 -20.21
N ILE A 40 4.71 -0.78 -20.63
CA ILE A 40 3.33 -0.61 -20.18
C ILE A 40 3.02 -1.73 -19.19
N SER A 41 2.42 -1.34 -18.08
CA SER A 41 1.83 -2.29 -17.14
C SER A 41 0.44 -1.80 -16.71
N LYS A 42 -0.40 -2.73 -16.26
CA LYS A 42 -1.72 -2.38 -15.70
C LYS A 42 -1.48 -1.48 -14.49
N PHE A 43 -2.06 -0.28 -14.51
CA PHE A 43 -2.02 0.61 -13.36
C PHE A 43 -2.74 -0.06 -12.19
N GLN A 44 -1.99 -0.36 -11.12
CA GLN A 44 -2.54 -0.89 -9.88
C GLN A 44 -2.65 0.25 -8.89
N THR A 45 -3.88 0.64 -8.55
CA THR A 45 -4.08 1.57 -7.44
C THR A 45 -3.96 0.77 -6.14
N ILE A 46 -2.75 0.33 -5.76
CA ILE A 46 -2.59 -0.31 -4.45
C ILE A 46 -2.77 0.79 -3.40
N ARG A 47 -4.01 1.04 -2.99
CA ARG A 47 -4.29 1.79 -1.77
C ARG A 47 -3.78 0.90 -0.65
N GLU A 48 -2.81 1.38 0.11
CA GLU A 48 -2.41 0.68 1.33
C GLU A 48 -3.65 0.51 2.22
N PRO A 49 -3.76 -0.60 2.96
CA PRO A 49 -4.84 -0.80 3.92
C PRO A 49 -4.90 0.39 4.87
N VAL A 50 -6.08 0.98 5.03
CA VAL A 50 -6.28 2.08 5.97
C VAL A 50 -5.95 1.58 7.37
N GLN A 51 -4.95 2.18 8.00
CA GLN A 51 -4.57 1.90 9.38
C GLN A 51 -4.87 3.13 10.26
N CYS A 52 -5.60 2.90 11.35
CA CYS A 52 -5.91 3.95 12.31
C CYS A 52 -4.66 4.32 13.12
N MET A 53 -4.28 5.59 13.18
CA MET A 53 -3.10 6.02 13.94
C MET A 53 -3.36 6.13 15.46
N ASN A 54 -4.61 5.99 15.90
CA ASN A 54 -4.97 6.00 17.32
C ASN A 54 -4.91 4.60 17.94
N CYS A 55 -5.51 3.59 17.30
CA CYS A 55 -5.56 2.23 17.83
C CYS A 55 -4.76 1.20 17.02
N TYR A 56 -4.13 1.60 15.91
CA TYR A 56 -3.30 0.79 15.02
C TYR A 56 -3.97 -0.45 14.38
N ARG A 57 -5.30 -0.55 14.48
CA ARG A 57 -6.10 -1.54 13.78
C ARG A 57 -6.43 -1.05 12.37
N PHE A 58 -6.69 -2.00 11.48
CA PHE A 58 -7.02 -1.73 10.09
C PHE A 58 -8.51 -1.36 9.89
N ASN A 59 -8.82 -0.88 8.69
CA ASN A 59 -10.16 -0.69 8.14
C ASN A 59 -10.97 0.52 8.68
N HIS A 60 -10.31 1.48 9.34
CA HIS A 60 -10.92 2.76 9.69
C HIS A 60 -9.86 3.85 9.89
N VAL A 61 -10.25 5.10 9.67
CA VAL A 61 -9.39 6.28 9.91
C VAL A 61 -9.47 6.73 11.37
N THR A 62 -8.46 7.47 11.81
CA THR A 62 -8.38 8.04 13.16
C THR A 62 -9.61 8.87 13.53
N LEU A 63 -10.18 9.62 12.59
CA LEU A 63 -11.33 10.52 12.81
C LEU A 63 -12.58 9.79 13.32
N VAL A 64 -12.78 8.52 12.96
CA VAL A 64 -13.97 7.74 13.37
C VAL A 64 -13.65 6.72 14.46
N CYS A 65 -12.42 6.73 14.99
CA CYS A 65 -12.00 5.80 16.02
C CYS A 65 -12.68 6.12 17.35
N LYS A 66 -13.22 5.09 18.00
CA LYS A 66 -13.85 5.19 19.35
C LYS A 66 -13.01 4.51 20.44
N SER A 67 -11.84 4.00 20.08
CA SER A 67 -10.94 3.32 21.01
C SER A 67 -10.05 4.33 21.73
N GLU A 68 -9.49 3.94 22.86
CA GLU A 68 -8.40 4.68 23.50
C GLU A 68 -7.15 4.72 22.62
N GLN A 69 -6.18 5.57 22.97
CA GLN A 69 -4.90 5.65 22.27
C GLN A 69 -4.01 4.48 22.66
N TYR A 70 -3.60 3.69 21.67
CA TYR A 70 -2.70 2.56 21.85
C TYR A 70 -1.26 2.93 21.53
N CYS A 71 -0.29 2.20 22.08
CA CYS A 71 1.10 2.28 21.66
C CYS A 71 1.35 1.42 20.40
N ILE A 72 2.01 2.00 19.40
CA ILE A 72 2.37 1.31 18.15
C ILE A 72 3.28 0.10 18.36
N SER A 73 4.10 0.14 19.41
CA SER A 73 5.12 -0.87 19.69
C SER A 73 4.53 -2.05 20.44
N CYS A 74 3.76 -1.81 21.51
CA CYS A 74 3.36 -2.84 22.47
C CYS A 74 1.85 -3.10 22.51
N GLY A 75 1.04 -2.26 21.87
CA GLY A 75 -0.40 -2.44 21.79
C GLY A 75 -1.15 -2.33 23.12
N ASP A 76 -0.54 -1.65 24.09
CA ASP A 76 -1.16 -1.24 25.36
C ASP A 76 -1.48 0.26 25.30
N THR A 77 -1.56 0.96 26.43
CA THR A 77 -1.80 2.40 26.50
C THR A 77 -0.66 3.26 25.93
N LYS A 78 -0.94 4.56 25.71
CA LYS A 78 0.01 5.57 25.19
C LYS A 78 1.32 5.66 25.98
N ASP A 79 1.26 5.60 27.31
CA ASP A 79 2.40 5.76 28.21
C ASP A 79 3.11 4.41 28.47
N CYS A 80 3.43 3.71 27.39
CA CYS A 80 4.02 2.38 27.40
C CYS A 80 5.55 2.45 27.58
N THR A 81 6.06 1.80 28.64
CA THR A 81 7.51 1.58 28.87
C THR A 81 7.99 0.21 28.41
N SER A 82 7.15 -0.54 27.69
CA SER A 82 7.50 -1.89 27.22
C SER A 82 8.59 -1.84 26.17
N THR A 83 9.62 -2.67 26.35
CA THR A 83 10.66 -2.94 25.35
C THR A 83 10.30 -4.08 24.40
N VAL A 84 9.20 -4.79 24.69
CA VAL A 84 8.71 -5.91 23.88
C VAL A 84 7.72 -5.38 22.85
N PHE A 85 7.92 -5.79 21.59
CA PHE A 85 6.98 -5.49 20.53
C PHE A 85 5.80 -6.47 20.56
N LYS A 86 4.61 -5.94 20.32
CA LYS A 86 3.39 -6.72 20.19
C LYS A 86 2.43 -5.97 19.28
N CYS A 87 2.21 -6.51 18.08
CA CYS A 87 1.30 -5.93 17.12
C CYS A 87 -0.15 -6.06 17.61
N VAL A 88 -0.90 -4.96 17.63
CA VAL A 88 -2.33 -4.96 18.01
C VAL A 88 -3.22 -5.76 17.05
N SER A 89 -2.77 -5.98 15.82
CA SER A 89 -3.56 -6.58 14.75
C SER A 89 -3.37 -8.09 14.65
N CYS A 90 -2.14 -8.60 14.85
CA CYS A 90 -1.85 -10.05 14.80
C CYS A 90 -1.34 -10.65 16.12
N GLY A 91 -0.96 -9.83 17.10
CA GLY A 91 -0.41 -10.27 18.39
C GLY A 91 1.06 -10.70 18.38
N GLN A 92 1.75 -10.66 17.24
CA GLN A 92 3.14 -11.13 17.10
C GLN A 92 4.18 -10.07 17.50
N ASN A 93 5.43 -10.50 17.67
CA ASN A 93 6.55 -9.67 18.15
C ASN A 93 7.10 -8.72 17.08
N HIS A 94 6.32 -7.71 16.70
CA HIS A 94 6.71 -6.61 15.84
C HIS A 94 5.80 -5.39 16.08
N ARG A 95 6.22 -4.20 15.62
CA ARG A 95 5.41 -2.97 15.67
C ARG A 95 4.17 -3.10 14.80
N ALA A 96 3.10 -2.40 15.15
CA ALA A 96 1.82 -2.52 14.46
C ALA A 96 1.81 -2.00 13.02
N ASP A 97 2.75 -1.13 12.65
CA ASP A 97 2.96 -0.58 11.29
C ASP A 97 3.88 -1.44 10.40
N ASN A 98 4.35 -2.59 10.90
CA ASN A 98 5.22 -3.46 10.10
C ASN A 98 4.44 -4.06 8.91
N LYS A 99 4.93 -3.81 7.69
CA LYS A 99 4.37 -4.35 6.44
C LYS A 99 4.52 -5.86 6.31
N ASP A 100 5.44 -6.50 7.04
CA ASP A 100 5.57 -7.96 7.09
C ASP A 100 4.52 -8.62 8.00
N CYS A 101 3.62 -7.84 8.61
CA CYS A 101 2.52 -8.37 9.39
C CYS A 101 1.59 -9.24 8.53
N ILE A 102 1.29 -10.45 9.00
CA ILE A 102 0.36 -11.36 8.31
C ILE A 102 -1.01 -10.72 8.05
N LYS A 103 -1.53 -9.89 8.98
CA LYS A 103 -2.80 -9.18 8.79
C LYS A 103 -2.72 -8.07 7.74
N TYR A 104 -1.56 -7.43 7.60
CA TYR A 104 -1.33 -6.45 6.55
C TYR A 104 -1.30 -7.15 5.17
N GLN A 105 -0.57 -8.27 5.07
CA GLN A 105 -0.47 -9.05 3.83
C GLN A 105 -1.84 -9.61 3.40
N GLU A 106 -2.61 -10.19 4.32
CA GLU A 106 -4.00 -10.65 4.06
C GLU A 106 -4.89 -9.52 3.49
N LEU A 107 -4.74 -8.28 3.99
CA LEU A 107 -5.51 -7.14 3.50
C LEU A 107 -5.06 -6.68 2.12
N ILE A 108 -3.75 -6.64 1.87
CA ILE A 108 -3.19 -6.33 0.55
C ILE A 108 -3.69 -7.33 -0.49
N GLU A 109 -3.68 -8.63 -0.18
CA GLU A 109 -4.20 -9.67 -1.08
C GLU A 109 -5.69 -9.46 -1.39
N LYS A 110 -6.51 -9.15 -0.39
CA LYS A 110 -7.93 -8.83 -0.58
C LYS A 110 -8.14 -7.60 -1.44
N LEU A 111 -7.37 -6.53 -1.23
CA LEU A 111 -7.45 -5.30 -2.02
C LEU A 111 -7.04 -5.55 -3.48
N LYS A 112 -6.03 -6.39 -3.72
CA LYS A 112 -5.64 -6.82 -5.08
C LYS A 112 -6.75 -7.62 -5.78
N GLN A 113 -7.44 -8.50 -5.06
CA GLN A 113 -8.56 -9.28 -5.61
C GLN A 113 -9.76 -8.41 -5.96
N GLN A 114 -10.12 -7.46 -5.10
CA GLN A 114 -11.23 -6.52 -5.34
C GLN A 114 -10.99 -5.69 -6.60
N GLN A 115 -9.75 -5.27 -6.86
CA GLN A 115 -9.37 -4.50 -8.06
C GLN A 115 -9.32 -5.32 -9.36
N HIS A 116 -9.34 -6.64 -9.28
CA HIS A 116 -9.44 -7.49 -10.47
C HIS A 116 -10.90 -7.65 -10.93
N ASN A 117 -11.85 -7.41 -10.03
CA ASN A 117 -13.28 -7.62 -10.26
C ASN A 117 -14.04 -6.33 -10.62
N GLU A 118 -13.35 -5.19 -10.65
CA GLU A 118 -13.82 -3.87 -11.11
C GLU A 118 -13.24 -3.54 -12.49
#